data_AF-A0A067BYY2-F1
#
_entry.id   AF-A0A067BYY2-F1
#
_cell.length_a   1.000
_cell.length_b   1.000
_cell.length_c   1.000
_cell.angle_alpha   90.00
_cell.angle_beta   90.00
_cell.angle_gamma   90.00
#
_symmetry.space_group_name_H-M   'P 1'
#
loop_
_entity.id
_entity.type
_entity.pdbx_description
1 polymer ?
#
loop_
_entity_poly.entity_id
_entity_poly.type
_entity_poly.pdbx_seq_one_letter_code
_entity_poly.pdbx_strand_id
1 'polypeptide(L)'
;MPEDDALVRHLDQLKKELQAKGASKAQIAIQLDKEYMAKRPYVSPAFTKMEVLAIVSAYDESVIALQEMGKSDFLDPLGWDFPPSEAVLTTVRCVLWLFNVPSPKATSSVLWSGVWAAWIVKNIDAHLCGWEWVACNEPMGLFTKPYDLSRLHLDDLQASLPSTYRVPPSDPSWLRMPAYLLLRDWVSCAVDHVHMQTHVLPTAVAAPYLAKVLEPPTRTPKENVWFMAYTEDGGVPYYYNRDTQACVLDEPPNFDGARVVVPRFMELQMLEVLLSDAKLRADVEVRRVALELARDKDNAWVECVDLPTKARYYYSFQRCKITFTRPNSRNILKAESSPAYRSVVRIQSAYRRRQALALVREKRAKRQHMPRFASRHFA
;
A
#
# COMPACT_ATOMS: atom_id res chain seq x y z
N MET A 1 -7.15 -15.93 -29.55
CA MET A 1 -6.99 -15.06 -28.37
C MET A 1 -6.47 -15.95 -27.26
N PRO A 2 -5.22 -15.79 -26.79
CA PRO A 2 -4.55 -16.76 -25.91
C PRO A 2 -5.20 -16.95 -24.52
N GLU A 3 -6.16 -16.10 -24.12
CA GLU A 3 -6.83 -16.13 -22.82
C GLU A 3 -8.01 -17.11 -22.76
N ASP A 4 -8.79 -17.25 -23.85
CA ASP A 4 -9.84 -18.27 -23.95
C ASP A 4 -9.27 -19.70 -23.89
N ASP A 5 -8.04 -19.89 -24.37
CA ASP A 5 -7.35 -21.19 -24.34
C ASP A 5 -7.12 -21.70 -22.91
N ALA A 6 -7.03 -20.81 -21.91
CA ALA A 6 -6.89 -21.21 -20.51
C ALA A 6 -8.21 -21.77 -19.95
N LEU A 7 -9.33 -21.12 -20.26
CA LEU A 7 -10.66 -21.59 -19.85
C LEU A 7 -11.00 -22.91 -20.52
N VAL A 8 -10.73 -23.04 -21.83
CA VAL A 8 -10.95 -24.30 -22.57
C VAL A 8 -10.14 -25.44 -21.95
N ARG A 9 -8.85 -25.23 -21.67
CA ARG A 9 -7.99 -26.23 -21.01
C ARG A 9 -8.52 -26.62 -19.63
N HIS A 10 -9.00 -25.65 -18.85
CA HIS A 10 -9.59 -25.91 -17.54
C HIS A 10 -10.87 -26.77 -17.65
N LEU A 11 -11.77 -26.44 -18.59
CA LEU A 11 -13.00 -27.19 -18.81
C LEU A 11 -12.72 -28.62 -19.33
N ASP A 12 -11.73 -28.79 -20.19
CA ASP A 12 -11.30 -30.11 -20.67
C ASP A 12 -10.74 -30.97 -19.53
N GLN A 13 -9.99 -30.37 -18.60
CA GLN A 13 -9.51 -31.07 -17.42
C GLN A 13 -10.69 -31.47 -16.50
N LEU A 14 -11.59 -30.55 -16.19
CA LEU A 14 -12.78 -30.82 -15.39
C LEU A 14 -13.63 -31.93 -15.99
N LYS A 15 -13.81 -31.93 -17.31
CA LYS A 15 -14.52 -32.99 -18.04
C LYS A 15 -13.89 -34.36 -17.80
N LYS A 16 -12.56 -34.47 -17.90
CA LYS A 16 -11.83 -35.73 -17.64
C LYS A 16 -11.98 -36.18 -16.19
N GLU A 17 -11.93 -35.25 -15.24
CA GLU A 17 -12.12 -35.55 -13.81
C GLU A 17 -13.53 -36.06 -13.50
N LEU A 18 -14.56 -35.44 -14.07
CA LEU A 18 -15.94 -35.87 -13.90
C LEU A 18 -16.21 -37.24 -14.57
N GLN A 19 -15.60 -37.49 -15.73
CA GLN A 19 -15.63 -38.81 -16.38
C GLN A 19 -14.97 -39.88 -15.52
N ALA A 20 -13.82 -39.59 -14.92
CA ALA A 20 -13.13 -40.51 -14.02
C ALA A 20 -13.94 -40.81 -12.74
N LYS A 21 -14.75 -39.84 -12.28
CA LYS A 21 -15.69 -40.01 -11.15
C LYS A 21 -17.00 -40.72 -11.53
N GLY A 22 -17.16 -41.15 -12.79
CA GLY A 22 -18.34 -41.87 -13.25
C GLY A 22 -19.59 -41.00 -13.44
N ALA A 23 -19.45 -39.69 -13.58
CA ALA A 23 -20.57 -38.79 -13.82
C ALA A 23 -21.24 -39.07 -15.19
N SER A 24 -22.56 -38.94 -15.25
CA SER A 24 -23.31 -39.12 -16.50
C SER A 24 -23.01 -38.00 -17.50
N LYS A 25 -23.26 -38.24 -18.79
CA LYS A 25 -23.09 -37.23 -19.85
C LYS A 25 -23.88 -35.94 -19.56
N ALA A 26 -25.09 -36.07 -19.00
CA ALA A 26 -25.93 -34.94 -18.64
C ALA A 26 -25.36 -34.15 -17.44
N GLN A 27 -24.88 -34.84 -16.41
CA GLN A 27 -24.24 -34.20 -15.25
C GLN A 27 -22.97 -33.45 -15.65
N ILE A 28 -22.16 -34.05 -16.53
CA ILE A 28 -20.95 -33.42 -17.07
C ILE A 28 -21.32 -32.14 -17.83
N ALA A 29 -22.33 -32.18 -18.70
CA ALA A 29 -22.74 -31.01 -19.47
C ALA A 29 -23.21 -29.86 -18.58
N ILE A 30 -24.04 -30.14 -17.57
CA ILE A 30 -24.52 -29.13 -16.62
C ILE A 30 -23.36 -28.51 -15.84
N GLN A 31 -22.43 -29.32 -15.34
CA GLN A 31 -21.31 -28.82 -14.55
C GLN A 31 -20.33 -27.99 -15.38
N LEU A 32 -20.09 -28.38 -16.64
CA LEU A 32 -19.23 -27.63 -17.56
C LEU A 32 -19.85 -26.27 -17.92
N ASP A 33 -21.15 -26.23 -18.19
CA ASP A 33 -21.85 -24.97 -18.50
C ASP A 33 -21.81 -24.02 -17.30
N LYS A 34 -22.06 -24.55 -16.11
CA LYS A 34 -21.96 -23.79 -14.86
C LYS A 34 -20.57 -23.19 -14.65
N GLU A 35 -19.52 -23.98 -14.79
CA GLU A 35 -18.13 -23.51 -14.64
C GLU A 35 -17.73 -22.51 -15.72
N TYR A 36 -18.19 -22.73 -16.96
CA TYR A 36 -18.01 -21.78 -18.03
C TYR A 36 -18.63 -20.42 -17.69
N MET A 37 -19.89 -20.40 -17.26
CA MET A 37 -20.58 -19.15 -16.92
C MET A 37 -19.94 -18.41 -15.75
N ALA A 38 -19.49 -19.14 -14.72
CA ALA A 38 -18.85 -18.53 -13.54
C ALA A 38 -17.47 -17.93 -13.84
N LYS A 39 -16.68 -18.58 -14.72
CA LYS A 39 -15.29 -18.18 -15.01
C LYS A 39 -15.15 -17.21 -16.18
N ARG A 40 -16.08 -17.24 -17.13
CA ARG A 40 -16.06 -16.40 -18.34
C ARG A 40 -15.84 -14.90 -18.07
N PRO A 41 -16.44 -14.25 -17.05
CA PRO A 41 -16.23 -12.83 -16.80
C PRO A 41 -14.76 -12.46 -16.54
N TYR A 42 -14.00 -13.38 -15.94
CA TYR A 42 -12.63 -13.15 -15.47
C TYR A 42 -11.54 -13.49 -16.49
N VAL A 43 -11.94 -14.11 -17.60
CA VAL A 43 -11.06 -14.48 -18.72
C VAL A 43 -11.14 -13.45 -19.84
N SER A 44 -12.10 -12.52 -19.76
CA SER A 44 -12.23 -11.41 -20.68
C SER A 44 -10.98 -10.51 -20.66
N PRO A 45 -10.50 -10.03 -21.82
CA PRO A 45 -9.42 -9.03 -21.88
C PRO A 45 -9.77 -7.72 -21.16
N ALA A 46 -11.07 -7.47 -20.96
CA ALA A 46 -11.55 -6.31 -20.22
C ALA A 46 -11.41 -6.48 -18.70
N PHE A 47 -11.18 -7.69 -18.18
CA PHE A 47 -10.99 -7.91 -16.75
C PHE A 47 -9.52 -7.72 -16.38
N THR A 48 -9.17 -6.50 -15.97
CA THR A 48 -7.81 -6.09 -15.65
C THR A 48 -7.67 -5.75 -14.16
N LYS A 49 -6.58 -5.06 -13.80
CA LYS A 49 -6.35 -4.57 -12.44
C LYS A 49 -7.42 -3.57 -11.99
N MET A 50 -7.99 -2.81 -12.93
CA MET A 50 -9.01 -1.80 -12.62
C MET A 50 -10.31 -2.44 -12.13
N GLU A 51 -10.73 -3.53 -12.75
CA GLU A 51 -11.93 -4.27 -12.41
C GLU A 51 -11.78 -4.99 -11.06
N VAL A 52 -10.59 -5.57 -10.81
CA VAL A 52 -10.24 -6.10 -9.48
C VAL A 52 -10.34 -5.01 -8.42
N LEU A 53 -9.74 -3.84 -8.67
CA LEU A 53 -9.78 -2.72 -7.73
C LEU A 53 -11.21 -2.23 -7.51
N ALA A 54 -12.02 -2.13 -8.57
CA ALA A 54 -13.41 -1.70 -8.46
C ALA A 54 -14.24 -2.62 -7.55
N ILE A 55 -14.08 -3.95 -7.69
CA ILE A 55 -14.78 -4.92 -6.84
C ILE A 55 -14.32 -4.81 -5.38
N VAL A 56 -13.01 -4.73 -5.15
CA VAL A 56 -12.44 -4.63 -3.80
C VAL A 56 -12.82 -3.32 -3.13
N SER A 57 -12.69 -2.19 -3.83
CA SER A 57 -13.07 -0.88 -3.30
C SER A 57 -14.56 -0.79 -3.01
N ALA A 58 -15.43 -1.34 -3.87
CA ALA A 58 -16.86 -1.37 -3.59
C ALA A 58 -17.20 -2.20 -2.34
N TYR A 59 -16.51 -3.33 -2.15
CA TYR A 59 -16.62 -4.11 -0.93
C TYR A 59 -16.17 -3.30 0.29
N ASP A 60 -14.99 -2.70 0.24
CA ASP A 60 -14.44 -1.90 1.35
C ASP A 60 -15.34 -0.70 1.70
N GLU A 61 -15.86 0.02 0.71
CA GLU A 61 -16.80 1.13 0.90
C GLU A 61 -18.11 0.66 1.55
N SER A 62 -18.65 -0.50 1.13
CA SER A 62 -19.85 -1.07 1.73
C SER A 62 -19.65 -1.49 3.19
N VAL A 63 -18.44 -1.96 3.51
CA VAL A 63 -18.03 -2.29 4.88
C VAL A 63 -17.95 -1.03 5.73
N ILE A 64 -17.31 0.03 5.23
CA ILE A 64 -17.20 1.32 5.92
C ILE A 64 -18.60 1.88 6.21
N ALA A 65 -19.50 1.88 5.22
CA ALA A 65 -20.87 2.35 5.39
C ALA A 65 -21.63 1.57 6.48
N LEU A 66 -21.44 0.25 6.56
CA LEU A 66 -22.03 -0.55 7.63
C LEU A 66 -21.45 -0.25 9.01
N GLN A 67 -20.18 0.12 9.10
CA GLN A 67 -19.52 0.48 10.35
C GLN A 67 -19.96 1.83 10.90
N GLU A 68 -20.45 2.73 10.05
CA GLU A 68 -21.03 4.00 10.49
C GLU A 68 -22.36 3.82 11.24
N MET A 69 -23.01 2.66 11.12
CA MET A 69 -24.26 2.35 11.79
C MET A 69 -24.06 1.93 13.25
N GLY A 70 -24.97 2.34 14.13
CA GLY A 70 -24.96 1.99 15.54
C GLY A 70 -25.50 0.59 15.81
N LYS A 71 -25.16 0.03 16.98
CA LYS A 71 -25.68 -1.26 17.46
C LYS A 71 -27.22 -1.29 17.49
N SER A 72 -27.84 -0.20 17.95
CA SER A 72 -29.31 -0.06 18.00
C SER A 72 -29.96 -0.22 16.64
N ASP A 73 -29.32 0.23 15.56
CA ASP A 73 -29.88 0.15 14.21
C ASP A 73 -30.07 -1.31 13.72
N PHE A 74 -29.29 -2.25 14.27
CA PHE A 74 -29.44 -3.67 14.00
C PHE A 74 -30.35 -4.39 14.99
N LEU A 75 -30.33 -3.99 16.26
CA LEU A 75 -31.01 -4.71 17.35
C LEU A 75 -32.43 -4.23 17.62
N ASP A 76 -32.72 -2.94 17.51
CA ASP A 76 -34.06 -2.41 17.76
C ASP A 76 -35.13 -3.08 16.87
N PRO A 77 -34.86 -3.38 15.57
CA PRO A 77 -35.82 -4.09 14.73
C PRO A 77 -36.16 -5.52 15.19
N LEU A 78 -35.32 -6.15 16.01
CA LEU A 78 -35.60 -7.48 16.56
C LEU A 78 -36.74 -7.46 17.58
N GLY A 79 -36.99 -6.30 18.21
CA GLY A 79 -38.07 -6.10 19.18
C GLY A 79 -39.42 -5.78 18.57
N TRP A 80 -39.54 -5.72 17.24
CA TRP A 80 -40.81 -5.40 16.57
C TRP A 80 -41.76 -6.61 16.57
N ASP A 81 -43.05 -6.34 16.67
CA ASP A 81 -44.10 -7.38 16.79
C ASP A 81 -44.22 -8.30 15.56
N PHE A 82 -43.72 -7.85 14.40
CA PHE A 82 -43.83 -8.57 13.13
C PHE A 82 -42.46 -8.72 12.46
N PRO A 83 -42.23 -9.84 11.74
CA PRO A 83 -41.02 -10.00 10.96
C PRO A 83 -40.95 -8.95 9.85
N PRO A 84 -39.73 -8.57 9.43
CA PRO A 84 -39.54 -7.60 8.37
C PRO A 84 -39.94 -8.18 7.00
N SER A 85 -39.87 -7.35 5.97
CA SER A 85 -40.19 -7.76 4.59
C SER A 85 -39.35 -8.94 4.11
N GLU A 86 -39.87 -9.70 3.13
CA GLU A 86 -39.15 -10.82 2.51
C GLU A 86 -37.80 -10.41 1.90
N ALA A 87 -37.66 -9.15 1.47
CA ALA A 87 -36.39 -8.65 0.95
C ALA A 87 -35.32 -8.50 2.04
N VAL A 88 -35.72 -8.03 3.24
CA VAL A 88 -34.84 -7.98 4.43
C VAL A 88 -34.48 -9.39 4.89
N LEU A 89 -35.46 -10.28 4.96
CA LEU A 89 -35.26 -11.67 5.37
C LEU A 89 -34.32 -12.42 4.41
N THR A 90 -34.47 -12.20 3.10
CA THR A 90 -33.58 -12.80 2.11
C THR A 90 -32.17 -12.23 2.22
N THR A 91 -32.02 -10.93 2.50
CA THR A 91 -30.73 -10.30 2.76
C THR A 91 -30.04 -10.95 3.97
N VAL A 92 -30.75 -11.09 5.09
CA VAL A 92 -30.26 -11.77 6.30
C VAL A 92 -29.85 -13.21 6.03
N ARG A 93 -30.64 -13.94 5.24
CA ARG A 93 -30.30 -15.32 4.84
C ARG A 93 -28.97 -15.36 4.08
N CYS A 94 -28.75 -14.41 3.18
CA CYS A 94 -27.50 -14.29 2.44
C CYS A 94 -26.31 -14.01 3.37
N VAL A 95 -26.47 -13.11 4.36
CA VAL A 95 -25.43 -12.86 5.37
C VAL A 95 -25.08 -14.14 6.11
N LEU A 96 -26.08 -14.88 6.60
CA LEU A 96 -25.85 -16.13 7.31
C LEU A 96 -25.10 -17.17 6.45
N TRP A 97 -25.42 -17.27 5.16
CA TRP A 97 -24.69 -18.15 4.23
C TRP A 97 -23.25 -17.72 3.99
N LEU A 98 -22.99 -16.41 3.84
CA LEU A 98 -21.64 -15.86 3.73
C LEU A 98 -20.79 -16.19 4.97
N PHE A 99 -21.40 -16.31 6.16
CA PHE A 99 -20.73 -16.75 7.39
C PHE A 99 -20.82 -18.26 7.67
N ASN A 100 -21.26 -19.06 6.71
CA ASN A 100 -21.45 -20.51 6.85
C ASN A 100 -22.34 -20.91 8.03
N VAL A 101 -23.33 -20.09 8.36
CA VAL A 101 -24.31 -20.39 9.40
C VAL A 101 -25.45 -21.21 8.78
N PRO A 102 -25.73 -22.42 9.28
CA PRO A 102 -26.82 -23.23 8.76
C PRO A 102 -28.16 -22.50 8.93
N SER A 103 -28.82 -22.18 7.81
CA SER A 103 -30.16 -21.56 7.80
C SER A 103 -31.18 -22.37 6.97
N PRO A 104 -31.22 -23.72 7.09
CA PRO A 104 -31.97 -24.57 6.17
C PRO A 104 -33.47 -24.27 6.26
N LYS A 105 -34.09 -23.85 5.13
CA LYS A 105 -35.54 -23.64 4.93
C LYS A 105 -36.32 -23.08 6.14
N ALA A 106 -35.67 -22.29 6.98
CA ALA A 106 -36.30 -21.71 8.16
C ALA A 106 -37.45 -20.82 7.69
N THR A 107 -38.61 -20.93 8.36
CA THR A 107 -39.72 -20.00 8.17
C THR A 107 -39.26 -18.58 8.50
N SER A 108 -39.92 -17.57 7.93
CA SER A 108 -39.57 -16.15 8.10
C SER A 108 -39.41 -15.75 9.58
N SER A 109 -40.28 -16.24 10.46
CA SER A 109 -40.20 -16.01 11.91
C SER A 109 -39.00 -16.71 12.57
N VAL A 110 -38.72 -17.98 12.24
CA VAL A 110 -37.57 -18.71 12.81
C VAL A 110 -36.25 -18.13 12.34
N LEU A 111 -36.18 -17.71 11.07
CA LEU A 111 -35.01 -17.04 10.52
C LEU A 111 -34.71 -15.74 11.27
N TRP A 112 -35.74 -14.90 11.47
CA TRP A 112 -35.60 -13.58 12.09
C TRP A 112 -35.38 -13.66 13.61
N SER A 113 -36.36 -14.18 14.34
CA SER A 113 -36.38 -14.18 15.80
C SER A 113 -35.55 -15.29 16.43
N GLY A 114 -35.16 -16.31 15.66
CA GLY A 114 -34.34 -17.43 16.12
C GLY A 114 -32.90 -17.30 15.68
N VAL A 115 -32.64 -17.58 14.40
CA VAL A 115 -31.27 -17.72 13.86
C VAL A 115 -30.55 -16.37 13.80
N TRP A 116 -31.17 -15.38 13.16
CA TRP A 116 -30.59 -14.05 12.99
C TRP A 116 -30.44 -13.35 14.33
N ALA A 117 -31.49 -13.27 15.14
CA ALA A 117 -31.43 -12.64 16.46
C ALA A 117 -30.30 -13.21 17.33
N ALA A 118 -30.17 -14.55 17.42
CA ALA A 118 -29.10 -15.17 18.18
C ALA A 118 -27.71 -14.87 17.61
N TRP A 119 -27.58 -14.88 16.27
CA TRP A 119 -26.31 -14.62 15.60
C TRP A 119 -25.89 -13.15 15.72
N ILE A 120 -26.78 -12.19 15.40
CA ILE A 120 -26.44 -10.77 15.39
C ILE A 120 -26.15 -10.25 16.80
N VAL A 121 -26.95 -10.64 17.81
CA VAL A 121 -26.71 -10.22 19.21
C VAL A 121 -25.36 -10.72 19.70
N LYS A 122 -25.03 -11.99 19.44
CA LYS A 122 -23.74 -12.58 19.85
C LYS A 122 -22.56 -11.89 19.18
N ASN A 123 -22.66 -11.60 17.89
CA ASN A 123 -21.52 -11.13 17.11
C ASN A 123 -21.38 -9.60 17.14
N ILE A 124 -22.46 -8.83 17.23
CA ILE A 124 -22.37 -7.36 17.26
C ILE A 124 -21.65 -6.86 18.52
N ASP A 125 -21.79 -7.58 19.65
CA ASP A 125 -21.11 -7.26 20.91
C ASP A 125 -19.61 -7.57 20.91
N ALA A 126 -19.20 -8.61 20.18
CA ALA A 126 -17.78 -8.92 19.96
C ALA A 126 -17.06 -7.83 19.14
N HIS A 127 -17.82 -6.91 18.55
CA HIS A 127 -17.33 -5.81 17.73
C HIS A 127 -17.78 -4.44 18.28
N LEU A 128 -18.09 -4.33 19.58
CA LEU A 128 -18.37 -3.05 20.27
C LEU A 128 -17.16 -2.09 20.28
N CYS A 129 -15.95 -2.59 20.03
CA CYS A 129 -14.79 -1.76 19.67
C CYS A 129 -14.68 -1.53 18.14
N GLY A 130 -15.79 -1.59 17.41
CA GLY A 130 -15.90 -1.59 15.93
C GLY A 130 -15.41 -0.33 15.21
N TRP A 131 -14.59 0.47 15.89
CA TRP A 131 -14.05 1.75 15.49
C TRP A 131 -12.51 1.73 15.55
N GLU A 132 -11.91 0.55 15.77
CA GLU A 132 -10.46 0.38 15.85
C GLU A 132 -9.74 0.53 14.50
N TRP A 133 -10.40 0.66 13.34
CA TRP A 133 -9.66 0.91 12.08
C TRP A 133 -8.85 2.22 12.09
N VAL A 134 -9.31 3.21 12.88
CA VAL A 134 -8.56 4.46 13.07
C VAL A 134 -7.32 4.25 13.96
N ALA A 135 -7.33 3.22 14.82
CA ALA A 135 -6.28 2.93 15.82
C ALA A 135 -5.36 1.76 15.45
N CYS A 136 -5.86 0.81 14.68
CA CYS A 136 -5.24 -0.41 14.19
C CYS A 136 -5.42 -0.37 12.67
N ASN A 137 -4.37 -0.49 11.87
CA ASN A 137 -4.44 -0.40 10.39
C ASN A 137 -5.25 -1.54 9.72
N GLU A 138 -6.17 -2.19 10.44
CA GLU A 138 -7.02 -3.29 9.99
C GLU A 138 -8.50 -2.93 10.15
N PRO A 139 -9.37 -3.27 9.17
CA PRO A 139 -10.79 -3.22 9.38
C PRO A 139 -11.16 -4.39 10.31
N MET A 140 -11.40 -4.08 11.59
CA MET A 140 -11.77 -5.04 12.64
C MET A 140 -13.20 -4.77 13.13
N GLY A 141 -14.15 -5.48 12.55
CA GLY A 141 -15.59 -5.27 12.62
C GLY A 141 -16.36 -6.47 12.08
N LEU A 142 -17.64 -6.61 12.42
CA LEU A 142 -18.44 -7.80 12.13
C LEU A 142 -18.41 -8.19 10.64
N PHE A 143 -18.53 -7.19 9.77
CA PHE A 143 -18.60 -7.35 8.31
C PHE A 143 -17.25 -7.13 7.61
N THR A 144 -16.20 -6.89 8.38
CA THR A 144 -14.83 -6.62 7.92
C THR A 144 -13.94 -7.88 7.91
N LYS A 145 -14.53 -9.07 7.80
CA LYS A 145 -13.76 -10.32 7.65
C LYS A 145 -13.63 -10.72 6.16
N PRO A 146 -13.08 -9.90 5.23
CA PRO A 146 -12.99 -10.26 3.83
C PRO A 146 -12.22 -11.55 3.55
N TYR A 147 -11.52 -12.11 4.55
CA TYR A 147 -10.67 -13.29 4.38
C TYR A 147 -11.33 -14.63 4.76
N ASP A 148 -12.47 -14.64 5.46
CA ASP A 148 -13.12 -15.87 5.96
C ASP A 148 -14.57 -16.06 5.47
N LEU A 149 -14.98 -15.35 4.41
CA LEU A 149 -16.32 -15.55 3.83
C LEU A 149 -16.41 -16.93 3.14
N SER A 150 -17.55 -17.59 3.34
CA SER A 150 -17.79 -18.94 2.84
C SER A 150 -18.19 -18.93 1.37
N ARG A 151 -17.46 -19.69 0.56
CA ARG A 151 -17.83 -19.99 -0.83
C ARG A 151 -18.83 -21.15 -0.97
N LEU A 152 -19.19 -21.83 0.13
CA LEU A 152 -20.00 -23.06 0.06
C LEU A 152 -21.42 -22.84 -0.49
N HIS A 153 -21.97 -21.65 -0.28
CA HIS A 153 -23.35 -21.29 -0.65
C HIS A 153 -23.40 -20.26 -1.80
N LEU A 154 -22.33 -20.13 -2.57
CA LEU A 154 -22.23 -19.07 -3.60
C LEU A 154 -23.35 -19.16 -4.66
N ASP A 155 -23.74 -20.37 -5.06
CA ASP A 155 -24.85 -20.56 -6.00
C ASP A 155 -26.20 -20.13 -5.41
N ASP A 156 -26.46 -20.49 -4.15
CA ASP A 156 -27.69 -20.13 -3.45
C ASP A 156 -27.77 -18.60 -3.25
N LEU A 157 -26.63 -17.96 -2.99
CA LEU A 157 -26.48 -16.51 -2.89
C LEU A 157 -26.81 -15.83 -4.23
N GLN A 158 -26.19 -16.27 -5.33
CA GLN A 158 -26.43 -15.72 -6.66
C GLN A 158 -27.89 -15.90 -7.12
N ALA A 159 -28.52 -17.02 -6.77
CA ALA A 159 -29.93 -17.26 -7.07
C ALA A 159 -30.88 -16.39 -6.24
N SER A 160 -30.53 -16.09 -4.99
CA SER A 160 -31.40 -15.38 -4.04
C SER A 160 -31.26 -13.87 -4.12
N LEU A 161 -30.05 -13.36 -4.40
CA LEU A 161 -29.73 -11.92 -4.37
C LEU A 161 -30.65 -11.04 -5.24
N PRO A 162 -31.02 -11.41 -6.48
CA PRO A 162 -31.91 -10.56 -7.30
C PRO A 162 -33.28 -10.28 -6.67
N SER A 163 -33.75 -11.16 -5.77
CA SER A 163 -35.03 -10.98 -5.10
C SER A 163 -35.02 -9.84 -4.07
N THR A 164 -33.86 -9.50 -3.49
CA THR A 164 -33.73 -8.41 -2.52
C THR A 164 -33.91 -7.04 -3.18
N TYR A 165 -33.56 -6.92 -4.48
CA TYR A 165 -33.68 -5.71 -5.28
C TYR A 165 -35.07 -5.49 -5.88
N ARG A 166 -36.01 -6.44 -5.74
CA ARG A 166 -37.41 -6.23 -6.15
C ARG A 166 -38.08 -5.11 -5.37
N VAL A 167 -37.60 -4.85 -4.14
CA VAL A 167 -38.07 -3.77 -3.29
C VAL A 167 -37.09 -2.59 -3.40
N PRO A 168 -37.51 -1.43 -3.95
CA PRO A 168 -36.62 -0.31 -4.19
C PRO A 168 -36.12 0.32 -2.88
N PRO A 169 -34.94 0.96 -2.85
CA PRO A 169 -34.40 1.58 -1.63
C PRO A 169 -35.33 2.61 -0.95
N SER A 170 -36.21 3.24 -1.71
CA SER A 170 -37.21 4.20 -1.22
C SER A 170 -38.42 3.56 -0.55
N ASP A 171 -38.51 2.22 -0.52
CA ASP A 171 -39.62 1.51 0.12
C ASP A 171 -39.58 1.69 1.66
N PRO A 172 -40.75 1.84 2.32
CA PRO A 172 -40.82 1.96 3.77
C PRO A 172 -40.13 0.85 4.56
N SER A 173 -40.03 -0.36 3.99
CA SER A 173 -39.32 -1.49 4.61
C SER A 173 -37.84 -1.18 4.86
N TRP A 174 -37.20 -0.48 3.93
CA TRP A 174 -35.79 -0.08 4.02
C TRP A 174 -35.61 1.23 4.75
N LEU A 175 -36.51 2.20 4.55
CA LEU A 175 -36.44 3.50 5.22
C LEU A 175 -36.52 3.38 6.76
N ARG A 176 -37.23 2.37 7.26
CA ARG A 176 -37.32 2.06 8.70
C ARG A 176 -36.12 1.25 9.21
N MET A 177 -35.34 0.64 8.31
CA MET A 177 -34.23 -0.27 8.63
C MET A 177 -32.99 0.10 7.79
N PRO A 178 -32.45 1.33 7.92
CA PRO A 178 -31.36 1.82 7.07
C PRO A 178 -30.10 0.94 7.15
N ALA A 179 -29.79 0.38 8.33
CA ALA A 179 -28.69 -0.56 8.49
C ALA A 179 -28.84 -1.83 7.65
N TYR A 180 -30.08 -2.31 7.47
CA TYR A 180 -30.36 -3.50 6.66
C TYR A 180 -30.38 -3.23 5.17
N LEU A 181 -30.65 -1.97 4.76
CA LEU A 181 -30.44 -1.54 3.39
C LEU A 181 -28.94 -1.55 3.04
N LEU A 182 -28.10 -0.98 3.90
CA LEU A 182 -26.64 -1.04 3.75
C LEU A 182 -26.14 -2.49 3.81
N LEU A 183 -26.76 -3.35 4.62
CA LEU A 183 -26.43 -4.78 4.69
C LEU A 183 -26.73 -5.49 3.38
N ARG A 184 -27.81 -5.13 2.67
CA ARG A 184 -28.10 -5.67 1.33
C ARG A 184 -27.02 -5.27 0.33
N ASP A 185 -26.60 -4.02 0.36
CA ASP A 185 -25.58 -3.51 -0.56
C ASP A 185 -24.22 -4.18 -0.28
N TRP A 186 -23.86 -4.33 0.99
CA TRP A 186 -22.70 -5.12 1.40
C TRP A 186 -22.78 -6.58 0.94
N VAL A 187 -23.93 -7.26 1.10
CA VAL A 187 -24.10 -8.65 0.62
C VAL A 187 -23.81 -8.72 -0.88
N SER A 188 -24.29 -7.76 -1.67
CA SER A 188 -24.01 -7.75 -3.11
C SER A 188 -22.53 -7.63 -3.41
N CYS A 189 -21.84 -6.67 -2.78
CA CYS A 189 -20.40 -6.51 -2.94
C CYS A 189 -19.62 -7.72 -2.43
N ALA A 190 -20.06 -8.34 -1.34
CA ALA A 190 -19.45 -9.54 -0.76
C ALA A 190 -19.58 -10.75 -1.70
N VAL A 191 -20.73 -10.93 -2.35
CA VAL A 191 -20.95 -11.98 -3.34
C VAL A 191 -20.03 -11.78 -4.55
N ASP A 192 -19.93 -10.56 -5.07
CA ASP A 192 -19.04 -10.24 -6.20
C ASP A 192 -17.56 -10.49 -5.84
N HIS A 193 -17.17 -10.09 -4.63
CA HIS A 193 -15.84 -10.32 -4.08
C HIS A 193 -15.54 -11.83 -3.96
N VAL A 194 -16.38 -12.62 -3.29
CA VAL A 194 -16.20 -14.07 -3.13
C VAL A 194 -16.24 -14.80 -4.48
N HIS A 195 -17.10 -14.36 -5.40
CA HIS A 195 -17.16 -14.93 -6.75
C HIS A 195 -15.87 -14.68 -7.52
N MET A 196 -15.33 -13.45 -7.48
CA MET A 196 -14.03 -13.12 -8.08
C MET A 196 -12.92 -13.98 -7.47
N GLN A 197 -12.83 -14.05 -6.14
CA GLN A 197 -11.84 -14.86 -5.43
C GLN A 197 -11.90 -16.35 -5.81
N THR A 198 -13.12 -16.87 -6.05
CA THR A 198 -13.34 -18.30 -6.32
C THR A 198 -13.08 -18.67 -7.78
N HIS A 199 -13.42 -17.78 -8.73
CA HIS A 199 -13.51 -18.17 -10.14
C HIS A 199 -12.38 -17.63 -11.03
N VAL A 200 -11.63 -16.60 -10.61
CA VAL A 200 -10.46 -16.11 -11.36
C VAL A 200 -9.42 -17.23 -11.54
N LEU A 201 -9.04 -17.50 -12.79
CA LEU A 201 -8.04 -18.53 -13.09
C LEU A 201 -6.63 -18.02 -12.78
N PRO A 202 -5.70 -18.87 -12.28
CA PRO A 202 -4.31 -18.47 -12.02
C PRO A 202 -3.56 -17.91 -13.24
N THR A 203 -4.00 -18.29 -14.44
CA THR A 203 -3.43 -17.85 -15.72
C THR A 203 -4.01 -16.52 -16.22
N ALA A 204 -5.04 -15.97 -15.57
CA ALA A 204 -5.63 -14.69 -15.97
C ALA A 204 -4.66 -13.54 -15.70
N VAL A 205 -4.68 -12.51 -16.55
CA VAL A 205 -3.78 -11.34 -16.45
C VAL A 205 -3.90 -10.64 -15.09
N ALA A 206 -5.10 -10.59 -14.54
CA ALA A 206 -5.38 -9.97 -13.25
C ALA A 206 -4.99 -10.83 -12.03
N ALA A 207 -4.74 -12.14 -12.21
CA ALA A 207 -4.55 -13.08 -11.09
C ALA A 207 -3.37 -12.73 -10.15
N PRO A 208 -2.18 -12.32 -10.64
CA PRO A 208 -1.09 -11.92 -9.75
C PRO A 208 -1.42 -10.66 -8.93
N TYR A 209 -2.19 -9.74 -9.52
CA TYR A 209 -2.61 -8.53 -8.83
C TYR A 209 -3.69 -8.84 -7.79
N LEU A 210 -4.67 -9.68 -8.14
CA LEU A 210 -5.68 -10.17 -7.22
C LEU A 210 -5.05 -10.84 -6.01
N ALA A 211 -4.09 -11.76 -6.22
CA ALA A 211 -3.40 -12.43 -5.13
C ALA A 211 -2.71 -11.45 -4.15
N LYS A 212 -2.13 -10.36 -4.69
CA LYS A 212 -1.52 -9.30 -3.89
C LYS A 212 -2.54 -8.47 -3.11
N VAL A 213 -3.68 -8.14 -3.72
CA VAL A 213 -4.73 -7.32 -3.09
C VAL A 213 -5.47 -8.11 -2.01
N LEU A 214 -5.63 -9.42 -2.21
CA LEU A 214 -6.26 -10.32 -1.25
C LEU A 214 -5.29 -10.83 -0.18
N GLU A 215 -4.01 -10.52 -0.28
CA GLU A 215 -3.06 -10.88 0.76
C GLU A 215 -3.53 -10.20 2.06
N PRO A 216 -3.82 -10.97 3.12
CA PRO A 216 -4.21 -10.37 4.38
C PRO A 216 -3.06 -9.45 4.83
N PRO A 217 -3.36 -8.25 5.35
CA PRO A 217 -2.33 -7.42 5.93
C PRO A 217 -1.55 -8.26 6.94
N THR A 218 -0.22 -8.08 6.96
CA THR A 218 0.65 -8.79 7.89
C THR A 218 0.19 -8.47 9.32
N ARG A 219 -0.52 -9.42 9.94
CA ARG A 219 -1.02 -9.32 11.30
C ARG A 219 0.14 -9.02 12.23
N THR A 220 0.20 -7.81 12.77
CA THR A 220 0.99 -7.58 13.98
C THR A 220 0.16 -8.05 15.16
N PRO A 221 0.66 -9.01 15.98
CA PRO A 221 -0.07 -9.45 17.16
C PRO A 221 -0.39 -8.25 18.05
N LYS A 222 -1.57 -8.26 18.68
CA LYS A 222 -2.07 -7.23 19.64
C LYS A 222 -1.10 -6.89 20.78
N GLU A 223 -0.04 -7.66 20.95
CA GLU A 223 0.98 -7.56 22.00
C GLU A 223 2.31 -6.97 21.49
N ASN A 224 2.62 -7.02 20.19
CA ASN A 224 3.93 -6.68 19.66
C ASN A 224 3.99 -5.23 19.16
N VAL A 225 3.81 -4.30 20.09
CA VAL A 225 3.75 -2.86 19.76
C VAL A 225 5.17 -2.33 19.63
N TRP A 226 5.59 -2.09 18.39
CA TRP A 226 6.73 -1.23 18.14
C TRP A 226 6.29 0.23 18.33
N PHE A 227 7.05 0.99 19.11
CA PHE A 227 6.82 2.42 19.31
C PHE A 227 7.91 3.22 18.63
N MET A 228 7.57 4.33 17.99
CA MET A 228 8.54 5.27 17.42
C MET A 228 8.57 6.55 18.25
N ALA A 229 9.76 6.98 18.62
CA ALA A 229 10.00 8.28 19.24
C ALA A 229 11.16 8.99 18.56
N TYR A 230 11.33 10.26 18.90
CA TYR A 230 12.37 11.13 18.36
C TYR A 230 13.25 11.64 19.49
N THR A 231 14.56 11.71 19.25
CA THR A 231 15.48 12.32 20.22
C THR A 231 15.29 13.84 20.30
N GLU A 232 15.30 14.40 21.51
CA GLU A 232 15.08 15.83 21.76
C GLU A 232 16.13 16.71 21.04
N ASP A 233 17.38 16.25 20.98
CA ASP A 233 18.53 17.05 20.52
C ASP A 233 18.81 17.00 19.01
N GLY A 234 17.99 16.29 18.23
CA GLY A 234 18.32 16.07 16.82
C GLY A 234 17.22 15.49 15.94
N GLY A 235 16.08 15.09 16.51
CA GLY A 235 14.98 14.50 15.76
C GLY A 235 15.34 13.16 15.10
N VAL A 236 16.30 12.41 15.66
CA VAL A 236 16.64 11.08 15.15
C VAL A 236 15.51 10.13 15.54
N PRO A 237 14.83 9.47 14.59
CA PRO A 237 13.83 8.47 14.93
C PRO A 237 14.50 7.23 15.51
N TYR A 238 13.89 6.65 16.54
CA TYR A 238 14.27 5.35 17.09
C TYR A 238 13.02 4.56 17.45
N TYR A 239 13.15 3.25 17.37
CA TYR A 239 12.05 2.29 17.47
C TYR A 239 12.27 1.40 18.68
N TYR A 240 11.24 1.24 19.48
CA TYR A 240 11.27 0.43 20.69
C TYR A 240 10.31 -0.74 20.58
N ASN A 241 10.80 -1.94 20.82
CA ASN A 241 9.97 -3.13 20.93
C ASN A 241 9.63 -3.37 22.40
N ARG A 242 8.33 -3.38 22.71
CA ARG A 242 7.85 -3.60 24.08
C ARG A 242 8.17 -4.98 24.63
N ASP A 243 8.13 -6.02 23.80
CA ASP A 243 8.34 -7.41 24.21
C ASP A 243 9.80 -7.68 24.53
N THR A 244 10.71 -7.19 23.68
CA THR A 244 12.16 -7.39 23.87
C THR A 244 12.81 -6.31 24.72
N GLN A 245 12.08 -5.23 25.03
CA GLN A 245 12.57 -4.05 25.74
C GLN A 245 13.85 -3.46 25.11
N ALA A 246 13.95 -3.54 23.79
CA ALA A 246 15.11 -3.10 23.03
C ALA A 246 14.77 -1.93 22.12
N CYS A 247 15.73 -1.00 22.02
CA CYS A 247 15.68 0.09 21.05
C CYS A 247 16.55 -0.22 19.84
N VAL A 248 16.05 0.11 18.66
CA VAL A 248 16.78 0.04 17.38
C VAL A 248 16.62 1.37 16.64
N LEU A 249 17.59 1.71 15.80
CA LEU A 249 17.56 2.95 15.02
C LEU A 249 17.00 2.76 13.62
N ASP A 250 17.04 1.53 13.10
CA ASP A 250 16.49 1.19 11.80
C ASP A 250 15.03 0.78 11.95
N GLU A 251 14.21 1.21 10.99
CA GLU A 251 12.80 0.84 10.96
C GLU A 251 12.70 -0.69 10.83
N PRO A 252 12.06 -1.37 11.80
CA PRO A 252 11.95 -2.81 11.76
C PRO A 252 11.05 -3.22 10.58
N PRO A 253 11.31 -4.38 9.93
CA PRO A 253 10.58 -4.80 8.73
C PRO A 253 9.07 -5.01 8.95
N ASN A 254 8.63 -5.14 10.21
CA ASN A 254 7.23 -5.28 10.61
C ASN A 254 6.76 -4.08 11.45
N PHE A 255 7.28 -2.88 11.20
CA PHE A 255 6.90 -1.67 11.93
C PHE A 255 5.47 -1.23 11.59
N ASP A 256 4.60 -1.23 12.59
CA ASP A 256 3.19 -0.82 12.51
C ASP A 256 2.87 0.44 13.34
N GLY A 257 3.80 0.82 14.23
CA GLY A 257 3.67 1.91 15.20
C GLY A 257 3.64 3.33 14.64
N ALA A 258 3.63 3.53 13.32
CA ALA A 258 3.69 4.85 12.69
C ALA A 258 2.49 5.76 13.07
N ARG A 259 1.35 5.16 13.46
CA ARG A 259 0.12 5.86 13.83
C ARG A 259 -0.27 5.65 15.30
N VAL A 260 0.52 4.91 16.05
CA VAL A 260 0.26 4.64 17.47
C VAL A 260 0.74 5.84 18.29
N VAL A 261 -0.16 6.47 19.03
CA VAL A 261 0.22 7.52 20.00
C VAL A 261 0.99 6.85 21.12
N VAL A 262 2.28 7.18 21.27
CA VAL A 262 3.13 6.66 22.34
C VAL A 262 2.65 7.23 23.68
N PRO A 263 2.22 6.40 24.65
CA PRO A 263 1.89 6.89 25.97
C PRO A 263 3.12 7.43 26.69
N ARG A 264 2.96 8.51 27.49
CA ARG A 264 4.07 9.19 28.17
C ARG A 264 4.94 8.28 29.06
N PHE A 265 4.38 7.23 29.65
CA PHE A 265 5.16 6.27 30.44
C PHE A 265 6.06 5.39 29.57
N MET A 266 5.65 5.09 28.33
CA MET A 266 6.48 4.36 27.37
C MET A 266 7.60 5.25 26.86
N GLU A 267 7.36 6.53 26.59
CA GLU A 267 8.42 7.47 26.20
C GLU A 267 9.56 7.51 27.23
N LEU A 268 9.22 7.50 28.53
CA LEU A 268 10.22 7.45 29.60
C LEU A 268 11.03 6.15 29.60
N GLN A 269 10.38 5.00 29.40
CA GLN A 269 11.08 3.70 29.29
C GLN A 269 11.98 3.64 28.06
N MET A 270 11.48 4.12 26.92
CA MET A 270 12.23 4.22 25.67
C MET A 270 13.49 5.07 25.85
N LEU A 271 13.35 6.21 26.53
CA LEU A 271 14.48 7.09 26.85
C LEU A 271 15.46 6.41 27.82
N GLU A 272 14.99 5.68 28.83
CA GLU A 272 15.84 4.95 29.76
C GLU A 272 16.67 3.87 29.06
N VAL A 273 16.06 3.09 28.16
CA VAL A 273 16.76 2.09 27.34
C VAL A 273 17.78 2.76 26.41
N LEU A 274 17.40 3.89 25.80
CA LEU A 274 18.31 4.66 24.97
C LEU A 274 19.53 5.18 25.75
N LEU A 275 19.30 5.71 26.96
CA LEU A 275 20.36 6.29 27.79
C LEU A 275 21.30 5.23 28.39
N SER A 276 20.76 4.06 28.71
CA SER A 276 21.53 2.95 29.27
C SER A 276 22.48 2.29 28.26
N ASP A 277 22.16 2.29 26.96
CA ASP A 277 23.03 1.73 25.92
C ASP A 277 24.02 2.76 25.34
N ALA A 278 25.30 2.63 25.72
CA ALA A 278 26.38 3.50 25.25
C ALA A 278 26.65 3.39 23.74
N LYS A 279 26.45 2.21 23.14
CA LYS A 279 26.67 2.00 21.71
C LYS A 279 25.54 2.66 20.92
N LEU A 280 24.30 2.43 21.33
CA LEU A 280 23.13 3.04 20.71
C LEU A 280 23.21 4.56 20.73
N ARG A 281 23.66 5.16 21.85
CA ARG A 281 23.90 6.62 21.93
C ARG A 281 24.95 7.12 20.93
N ALA A 282 26.05 6.38 20.76
CA ALA A 282 27.06 6.75 19.78
C ALA A 282 26.51 6.70 18.35
N ASP A 283 25.70 5.68 18.02
CA ASP A 283 25.08 5.53 16.70
C ASP A 283 24.00 6.61 16.44
N VAL A 284 23.25 7.03 17.46
CA VAL A 284 22.35 8.19 17.39
C VAL A 284 23.11 9.45 17.06
N GLU A 285 24.26 9.68 17.68
CA GLU A 285 25.07 10.88 17.41
C GLU A 285 25.58 10.90 15.97
N VAL A 286 26.00 9.75 15.43
CA VAL A 286 26.38 9.63 14.02
C VAL A 286 25.20 9.98 13.09
N ARG A 287 24.00 9.46 13.38
CA ARG A 287 22.79 9.78 12.60
C ARG A 287 22.36 11.22 12.74
N ARG A 288 22.51 11.82 13.93
CA ARG A 288 22.24 13.23 14.18
C ARG A 288 23.11 14.12 13.31
N VAL A 289 24.42 13.88 13.30
CA VAL A 289 25.37 14.62 12.43
C VAL A 289 25.01 14.47 10.96
N ALA A 290 24.59 13.27 10.52
CA ALA A 290 24.16 13.05 9.14
C ALA A 290 22.87 13.81 8.80
N LEU A 291 21.88 13.83 9.69
CA LEU A 291 20.63 14.59 9.52
C LEU A 291 20.89 16.10 9.51
N GLU A 292 21.77 16.60 10.38
CA GLU A 292 22.21 18.00 10.36
C GLU A 292 22.85 18.36 9.01
N LEU A 293 23.79 17.55 8.52
CA LEU A 293 24.39 17.75 7.20
C LEU A 293 23.35 17.72 6.07
N ALA A 294 22.34 16.84 6.17
CA ALA A 294 21.27 16.75 5.19
C ALA A 294 20.37 17.99 5.19
N ARG A 295 20.04 18.54 6.37
CA ARG A 295 19.31 19.82 6.49
C ARG A 295 20.11 20.98 5.91
N ASP A 296 21.43 20.96 6.06
CA ASP A 296 22.36 21.97 5.52
C ASP A 296 22.87 21.65 4.09
N LYS A 297 22.27 20.68 3.39
CA LYS A 297 22.67 20.29 2.03
C LYS A 297 22.50 21.42 1.02
N ASP A 298 21.52 22.31 1.26
CA ASP A 298 21.25 23.51 0.45
C ASP A 298 22.01 24.76 0.94
N ASN A 299 22.88 24.56 1.93
CA ASN A 299 23.74 25.58 2.51
C ASN A 299 25.23 25.23 2.36
N ALA A 300 25.55 24.48 1.30
CA ALA A 300 26.91 24.09 0.99
C ALA A 300 27.72 25.29 0.50
N TRP A 301 28.88 25.50 1.13
CA TRP A 301 29.88 26.49 0.72
C TRP A 301 31.15 25.77 0.29
N VAL A 302 31.83 26.32 -0.71
CA VAL A 302 33.11 25.79 -1.18
C VAL A 302 34.20 26.78 -0.80
N GLU A 303 35.14 26.32 0.03
CA GLU A 303 36.34 27.07 0.39
C GLU A 303 37.37 26.97 -0.73
N CYS A 304 37.76 28.12 -1.25
CA CYS A 304 38.76 28.29 -2.29
C CYS A 304 39.89 29.19 -1.82
N VAL A 305 41.07 29.00 -2.42
CA VAL A 305 42.25 29.83 -2.18
C VAL A 305 42.62 30.48 -3.50
N ASP A 306 42.67 31.80 -3.51
CA ASP A 306 43.19 32.55 -4.65
C ASP A 306 44.71 32.40 -4.71
N LEU A 307 45.24 31.87 -5.81
CA LEU A 307 46.66 31.51 -5.91
C LEU A 307 47.62 32.72 -5.87
N PRO A 308 47.33 33.86 -6.54
CA PRO A 308 48.17 35.05 -6.51
C PRO A 308 48.19 35.74 -5.15
N THR A 309 47.03 35.89 -4.50
CA THR A 309 46.91 36.65 -3.23
C THR A 309 46.99 35.79 -1.98
N LYS A 310 46.91 34.46 -2.12
CA LYS A 310 46.76 33.49 -1.02
C LYS A 310 45.54 33.72 -0.13
N ALA A 311 44.62 34.61 -0.55
CA ALA A 311 43.41 34.90 0.20
C ALA A 311 42.38 33.77 0.06
N ARG A 312 41.65 33.50 1.14
CA ARG A 312 40.54 32.54 1.13
C ARG A 312 39.26 33.24 0.70
N TYR A 313 38.47 32.56 -0.11
CA TYR A 313 37.12 32.98 -0.44
C TYR A 313 36.19 31.77 -0.45
N TYR A 314 34.92 32.03 -0.18
CA TYR A 314 33.88 31.03 -0.07
C TYR A 314 32.82 31.36 -1.11
N TYR A 315 32.45 30.38 -1.92
CA TYR A 315 31.34 30.54 -2.85
C TYR A 315 30.28 29.46 -2.62
N SER A 316 29.02 29.83 -2.81
CA SER A 316 27.90 28.88 -2.81
C SER A 316 27.23 28.94 -4.18
N PHE A 317 27.26 27.81 -4.89
CA PHE A 317 26.63 27.68 -6.21
C PHE A 317 25.10 27.76 -6.11
N GLN A 318 24.52 27.15 -5.07
CA GLN A 318 23.08 27.16 -4.82
C GLN A 318 22.55 28.57 -4.53
N ARG A 319 23.33 29.38 -3.80
CA ARG A 319 22.95 30.74 -3.42
C ARG A 319 23.41 31.81 -4.40
N CYS A 320 24.21 31.44 -5.41
CA CYS A 320 24.90 32.37 -6.32
C CYS A 320 25.63 33.51 -5.58
N LYS A 321 26.28 33.20 -4.46
CA LYS A 321 26.96 34.18 -3.59
C LYS A 321 28.43 33.86 -3.40
N ILE A 322 29.23 34.92 -3.25
CA ILE A 322 30.66 34.87 -2.93
C ILE A 322 30.90 35.73 -1.69
N THR A 323 31.74 35.26 -0.78
CA THR A 323 32.17 36.01 0.42
C THR A 323 33.65 35.73 0.70
N PHE A 324 34.33 36.72 1.28
CA PHE A 324 35.73 36.63 1.70
C PHE A 324 35.88 36.36 3.22
N THR A 325 34.76 36.29 3.95
CA THR A 325 34.70 35.87 5.35
C THR A 325 34.08 34.47 5.44
N ARG A 326 34.49 33.70 6.46
CA ARG A 326 34.01 32.33 6.64
C ARG A 326 32.50 32.36 6.94
N PRO A 327 31.66 31.74 6.08
CA PRO A 327 30.22 31.72 6.28
C PRO A 327 29.85 30.90 7.52
N ASN A 328 28.75 31.27 8.18
CA ASN A 328 28.17 30.49 9.28
C ASN A 328 27.41 29.27 8.74
N SER A 329 28.15 28.38 8.09
CA SER A 329 27.69 27.08 7.61
C SER A 329 28.66 26.03 8.11
N ARG A 330 28.13 24.90 8.61
CA ARG A 330 28.93 23.75 9.00
C ARG A 330 29.32 22.91 7.77
N ASN A 331 28.62 23.07 6.65
CA ASN A 331 28.84 22.35 5.39
C ASN A 331 29.79 23.12 4.46
N ILE A 332 31.07 23.21 4.84
CA ILE A 332 32.13 23.83 4.03
C ILE A 332 32.98 22.74 3.39
N LEU A 333 32.90 22.65 2.07
CA LEU A 333 33.65 21.71 1.24
C LEU A 333 34.95 22.34 0.77
N LYS A 334 36.00 21.52 0.59
CA LYS A 334 37.24 21.97 -0.06
C LYS A 334 37.00 22.17 -1.57
N ALA A 335 37.64 23.16 -2.18
CA ALA A 335 37.57 23.38 -3.63
C ALA A 335 37.81 22.11 -4.47
N GLU A 336 38.75 21.27 -4.03
CA GLU A 336 39.10 20.03 -4.71
C GLU A 336 37.97 18.99 -4.70
N SER A 337 37.07 18.99 -3.72
CA SER A 337 35.93 18.05 -3.69
C SER A 337 34.72 18.56 -4.48
N SER A 338 34.72 19.82 -4.92
CA SER A 338 33.61 20.43 -5.67
C SER A 338 33.65 20.07 -7.17
N PRO A 339 32.62 19.40 -7.71
CA PRO A 339 32.53 19.10 -9.14
C PRO A 339 32.50 20.37 -10.00
N ALA A 340 31.80 21.41 -9.54
CA ALA A 340 31.70 22.69 -10.25
C ALA A 340 33.07 23.39 -10.34
N TYR A 341 33.83 23.42 -9.24
CA TYR A 341 35.17 24.00 -9.23
C TYR A 341 36.10 23.27 -10.21
N ARG A 342 36.09 21.92 -10.17
CA ARG A 342 36.86 21.08 -11.12
C ARG A 342 36.50 21.39 -12.58
N SER A 343 35.22 21.56 -12.89
CA SER A 343 34.76 21.90 -14.24
C SER A 343 35.27 23.26 -14.71
N VAL A 344 35.22 24.29 -13.86
CA VAL A 344 35.73 25.63 -14.17
C VAL A 344 37.24 25.58 -14.46
N VAL A 345 38.02 24.88 -13.63
CA VAL A 345 39.48 24.72 -13.84
C VAL A 345 39.77 24.01 -15.17
N ARG A 346 38.97 23.00 -15.54
CA ARG A 346 39.10 22.31 -16.85
C ARG A 346 38.80 23.24 -18.01
N ILE A 347 37.74 24.05 -17.94
CA ILE A 347 37.37 25.02 -18.98
C ILE A 347 38.47 26.07 -19.13
N GLN A 348 38.95 26.64 -18.03
CA GLN A 348 40.05 27.62 -18.05
C GLN A 348 41.33 27.02 -18.66
N SER A 349 41.66 25.78 -18.32
CA SER A 349 42.82 25.08 -18.87
C SER A 349 42.66 24.81 -20.37
N ALA A 350 41.47 24.39 -20.81
CA ALA A 350 41.17 24.19 -22.23
C ALA A 350 41.26 25.51 -23.03
N TYR A 351 40.75 26.61 -22.46
CA TYR A 351 40.85 27.93 -23.06
C TYR A 351 42.30 28.41 -23.20
N ARG A 352 43.10 28.32 -22.13
CA ARG A 352 44.54 28.65 -22.16
C ARG A 352 45.30 27.79 -23.18
N ARG A 353 44.98 26.49 -23.28
CA ARG A 353 45.55 25.60 -24.30
C ARG A 353 45.19 26.07 -25.71
N ARG A 354 43.94 26.46 -25.96
CA ARG A 354 43.49 26.97 -27.26
C ARG A 354 44.24 28.25 -27.66
N GLN A 355 44.41 29.19 -26.72
CA GLN A 355 45.18 30.41 -26.95
C GLN A 355 46.66 30.12 -27.25
N ALA A 356 47.29 29.24 -26.47
CA ALA A 356 48.68 28.84 -26.70
C ALA A 356 48.86 28.19 -28.09
N LEU A 357 47.94 27.32 -28.49
CA LEU A 357 47.95 26.70 -29.82
C LEU A 357 47.78 27.72 -30.95
N ALA A 358 46.90 28.71 -30.79
CA ALA A 358 46.73 29.79 -31.76
C ALA A 358 48.03 30.58 -31.94
N LEU A 359 48.69 30.94 -30.84
CA LEU A 359 49.96 31.67 -30.87
C LEU A 359 51.10 30.83 -31.50
N VAL A 360 51.15 29.53 -31.22
CA VAL A 360 52.10 28.61 -31.87
C VAL A 360 51.84 28.49 -33.37
N ARG A 361 50.57 28.38 -33.79
CA ARG A 361 50.19 28.35 -35.22
C ARG A 361 50.59 29.63 -35.93
N GLU A 362 50.34 30.78 -35.33
CA GLU A 362 50.75 32.08 -35.87
C GLU A 362 52.28 32.17 -36.02
N LYS A 363 53.04 31.76 -34.99
CA LYS A 363 54.50 31.69 -35.06
C LYS A 363 55.00 30.73 -36.13
N ARG A 364 54.36 29.57 -36.32
CA ARG A 364 54.69 28.61 -37.39
C ARG A 364 54.40 29.17 -38.79
N ALA A 365 53.27 29.85 -38.97
CA ALA A 365 52.94 30.52 -40.23
C ALA A 365 53.96 31.63 -40.56
N LYS A 366 54.30 32.48 -39.58
CA LYS A 366 55.37 33.49 -39.73
C LYS A 366 56.72 32.85 -40.12
N ARG A 367 57.07 31.70 -39.52
CA ARG A 367 58.29 30.95 -39.85
C ARG A 367 58.25 30.34 -41.26
N GLN A 368 57.10 29.88 -41.75
CA GLN A 368 56.95 29.37 -43.12
C GLN A 368 57.15 30.47 -44.18
N HIS A 369 56.81 31.72 -43.85
CA HIS A 369 57.00 32.88 -44.72
C HIS A 369 58.37 33.57 -44.59
N MET A 370 59.25 33.11 -43.68
CA MET A 370 60.62 33.61 -43.64
C MET A 370 61.45 32.95 -44.75
N PRO A 371 62.30 33.71 -45.46
CA PRO A 371 63.19 33.16 -46.47
C PRO A 371 64.09 32.09 -45.83
N ARG A 372 64.01 30.86 -46.35
CA ARG A 372 64.96 29.81 -45.99
C ARG A 372 66.28 30.13 -46.68
N PHE A 373 67.24 30.66 -45.92
CA PHE A 373 68.62 30.76 -46.40
C PHE A 373 69.15 29.34 -46.59
N ALA A 374 69.17 28.87 -47.84
CA ALA A 374 69.87 27.66 -48.20
C ALA A 374 71.36 27.91 -47.95
N SER A 375 71.95 27.14 -47.03
CA SER A 375 73.41 27.10 -46.86
C SER A 375 74.01 26.70 -48.20
N ARG A 376 74.68 27.64 -48.88
CA ARG A 376 75.43 27.36 -50.09
C ARG A 376 76.47 26.29 -49.77
N HIS A 377 76.43 25.19 -50.50
CA HIS A 377 77.50 24.21 -50.53
C HIS A 377 78.81 24.94 -50.87
N PHE A 378 79.78 24.90 -49.96
CA PHE A 378 81.17 25.16 -50.30
C PHE A 378 81.66 23.93 -51.06
N ALA A 379 81.96 24.13 -52.34
CA ALA A 379 82.71 23.18 -53.17
C ALA A 379 84.19 23.21 -52.79
#